data_AF-A0A2S2PF06-F1
#
_entry.id   AF-A0A2S2PF06-F1
#
_cell.length_a   1.000
_cell.length_b   1.000
_cell.length_c   1.000
_cell.angle_alpha   90.00
_cell.angle_beta   90.00
_cell.angle_gamma   90.00
#
_symmetry.space_group_name_H-M   'P 1'
#
loop_
_entity.id
_entity.type
_entity.pdbx_description
1 polymer ?
#
loop_
_entity_poly.entity_id
_entity_poly.type
_entity_poly.pdbx_seq_one_letter_code
_entity_poly.pdbx_strand_id
1 'polypeptide(L)'
;GIYIEKQIILETNMIIKCKLYNINFDIQDLSVNSKIISLDDLISVLRTLNTKNICSGGPLVEEFDGITVNCAEVDFQNRWRHKKCEYLIDRSSSKNKCIFCKRLRTAFRVKKSRLSAGKSARLVLPPTKKKQLDQLRNKRHNIQKKILRAKHRIKSIQNQLNDAKEKLNKLTDSSVE
;
A
#
# COMPACT_ATOMS: atom_id res chain seq x y z
N GLY A 1 22.48 10.36 19.31
CA GLY A 1 21.29 9.51 19.11
C GLY A 1 20.06 10.29 19.52
N ILE A 2 18.92 10.10 18.87
CA ILE A 2 17.65 10.73 19.30
C ILE A 2 17.23 10.02 20.59
N TYR A 3 17.22 10.75 21.71
CA TYR A 3 16.68 10.24 22.97
C TYR A 3 15.16 10.32 22.90
N ILE A 4 14.49 9.23 23.27
CA ILE A 4 13.03 9.14 23.25
C ILE A 4 12.57 8.82 24.66
N GLU A 5 11.90 9.79 25.27
CA GLU A 5 11.37 9.64 26.62
C GLU A 5 10.01 8.92 26.58
N LYS A 6 9.88 7.88 27.40
CA LYS A 6 8.62 7.20 27.71
C LYS A 6 8.14 7.69 29.07
N GLN A 7 6.98 8.33 29.10
CA GLN A 7 6.42 8.87 30.34
C GLN A 7 5.25 8.00 30.80
N ILE A 8 5.22 7.74 32.11
CA ILE A 8 4.09 7.11 32.79
C ILE A 8 3.52 8.14 33.74
N ILE A 9 2.21 8.36 33.65
CA ILE A 9 1.46 9.32 34.44
C ILE A 9 0.45 8.52 35.24
N LEU A 10 0.56 8.59 36.57
CA LEU A 10 -0.42 8.01 37.48
C LEU A 10 -1.39 9.10 37.92
N GLU A 11 -2.65 8.94 37.57
CA GLU A 11 -3.72 9.85 37.99
C GLU A 11 -4.16 9.58 39.43
N THR A 12 -4.86 10.53 40.04
CA THR A 12 -5.32 10.46 41.44
C THR A 12 -6.27 9.29 41.71
N ASN A 13 -6.96 8.80 40.69
CA ASN A 13 -7.83 7.62 40.73
C ASN A 13 -7.07 6.30 40.48
N MET A 14 -5.74 6.33 40.51
CA MET A 14 -4.83 5.22 40.21
C MET A 14 -4.95 4.67 38.78
N ILE A 15 -5.48 5.48 37.85
CA ILE A 15 -5.46 5.15 36.42
C ILE A 15 -4.11 5.56 35.85
N ILE A 16 -3.49 4.67 35.10
CA ILE A 16 -2.24 4.97 34.41
C ILE A 16 -2.54 5.48 33.01
N LYS A 17 -1.83 6.53 32.61
CA LYS A 17 -1.70 6.98 31.22
C LYS A 17 -0.25 6.94 30.83
N CYS A 18 0.01 6.65 29.57
CA CYS A 18 1.37 6.68 29.05
C CYS A 18 1.48 7.74 27.94
N LYS A 19 2.64 8.39 27.87
CA LYS A 19 2.90 9.49 26.95
C LYS A 19 4.23 9.31 26.22
N LEU A 20 4.20 9.57 24.92
CA LEU A 20 5.32 9.42 23.97
C LEU A 20 5.23 10.59 23.00
N TYR A 21 6.28 11.40 22.91
CA TYR A 21 6.37 12.49 21.92
C TYR A 21 5.21 13.49 21.93
N ASN A 22 4.55 13.69 23.08
CA ASN A 22 3.31 14.46 23.26
C ASN A 22 1.99 13.79 22.87
N ILE A 23 2.00 12.49 22.58
CA ILE A 23 0.78 11.71 22.34
C ILE A 23 0.50 10.86 23.56
N ASN A 24 -0.72 10.98 24.08
CA ASN A 24 -1.24 10.11 25.11
C ASN A 24 -1.74 8.82 24.45
N PHE A 25 -1.42 7.68 25.04
CA PHE A 25 -1.93 6.38 24.63
C PHE A 25 -2.54 5.66 25.81
N ASP A 26 -3.58 4.89 25.52
CA ASP A 26 -4.23 4.03 26.49
C ASP A 26 -3.37 2.77 26.68
N ILE A 27 -3.26 2.33 27.93
CA ILE A 27 -2.48 1.15 28.32
C ILE A 27 -3.23 -0.13 28.00
N GLN A 28 -4.52 -0.05 27.67
CA GLN A 28 -5.28 -1.17 27.12
C GLN A 28 -4.59 -1.78 25.89
N ASP A 29 -3.91 -0.96 25.08
CA ASP A 29 -3.12 -1.41 23.92
C ASP A 29 -1.89 -2.26 24.32
N LEU A 30 -1.49 -2.23 25.59
CA LEU A 30 -0.39 -3.01 26.14
C LEU A 30 -0.85 -4.29 26.85
N SER A 31 -2.16 -4.58 26.85
CA SER A 31 -2.74 -5.73 27.55
C SER A 31 -2.46 -5.76 29.05
N VAL A 32 -2.32 -4.58 29.67
CA VAL A 32 -2.15 -4.43 31.12
C VAL A 32 -3.38 -3.73 31.70
N ASN A 33 -3.73 -4.05 32.95
CA ASN A 33 -4.80 -3.37 33.66
C ASN A 33 -4.49 -1.87 33.75
N SER A 34 -5.46 -1.05 33.38
CA SER A 34 -5.33 0.41 33.39
C SER A 34 -5.35 1.01 34.80
N LYS A 35 -5.85 0.25 35.79
CA LYS A 35 -5.93 0.65 37.20
C LYS A 35 -4.90 -0.08 38.04
N ILE A 36 -4.06 0.68 38.75
CA ILE A 36 -3.09 0.16 39.72
C ILE A 36 -3.80 -0.11 41.04
N ILE A 37 -3.62 -1.31 41.58
CA ILE A 37 -4.07 -1.67 42.92
C ILE A 37 -2.85 -1.88 43.84
N SER A 38 -1.72 -2.29 43.27
CA SER A 38 -0.49 -2.63 43.99
C SER A 38 0.77 -2.07 43.34
N LEU A 39 1.87 -2.03 44.10
CA LEU A 39 3.19 -1.69 43.54
C LEU A 39 3.62 -2.67 42.44
N ASP A 40 3.24 -3.94 42.55
CA ASP A 40 3.56 -4.96 41.54
C ASP A 40 2.90 -4.68 40.19
N ASP A 41 1.70 -4.08 40.19
CA ASP A 41 1.03 -3.63 38.97
C ASP A 41 1.87 -2.55 38.27
N LEU A 42 2.37 -1.57 39.03
CA LEU A 42 3.22 -0.51 38.49
C LEU A 42 4.52 -1.08 37.91
N ILE A 43 5.17 -2.01 38.63
CA ILE A 43 6.38 -2.68 38.18
C ILE A 43 6.12 -3.47 36.89
N SER A 44 4.98 -4.15 36.80
CA SER A 44 4.58 -4.90 35.60
C SER A 44 4.38 -3.98 34.39
N VAL A 45 3.74 -2.83 34.58
CA VAL A 45 3.55 -1.82 33.52
C VAL A 45 4.89 -1.25 33.07
N LEU A 46 5.77 -0.89 34.01
CA LEU A 46 7.12 -0.40 33.71
C LEU A 46 7.93 -1.42 32.89
N ARG A 47 7.92 -2.69 33.30
CA ARG A 47 8.60 -3.77 32.58
C ARG A 47 8.03 -3.91 31.17
N THR A 48 6.70 -3.95 31.03
CA THR A 48 6.01 -4.08 29.73
C THR A 48 6.34 -2.92 28.82
N LEU A 49 6.31 -1.69 29.32
CA LEU A 49 6.63 -0.51 28.53
C LEU A 49 8.11 -0.52 28.09
N ASN A 50 9.01 -0.99 28.96
CA ASN A 50 10.44 -1.11 28.66
C ASN A 50 10.73 -2.18 27.59
N THR A 51 9.97 -3.28 27.55
CA THR A 51 10.15 -4.32 26.53
C THR A 51 9.62 -3.95 25.15
N LYS A 52 8.83 -2.88 25.01
CA LYS A 52 8.34 -2.42 23.70
C LYS A 52 9.33 -1.48 23.03
N ASN A 53 9.55 -1.68 21.73
CA ASN A 53 10.24 -0.72 20.88
C ASN A 53 9.28 0.36 20.40
N ILE A 54 9.84 1.49 19.96
CA ILE A 54 9.06 2.60 19.42
C ILE A 54 9.12 2.54 17.90
N CYS A 55 7.97 2.65 17.24
CA CYS A 55 7.91 2.68 15.79
C CYS A 55 8.64 3.93 15.25
N SER A 56 9.66 3.69 14.43
CA SER A 56 10.46 4.73 13.74
C SER A 56 9.74 5.52 12.64
N GLY A 57 8.42 5.32 12.49
CA GLY A 57 7.62 6.01 11.48
C GLY A 57 7.88 5.53 10.04
N GLY A 58 7.27 6.24 9.09
CA GLY A 58 7.36 5.99 7.66
C GLY A 58 8.60 6.62 7.02
N PRO A 59 8.53 7.01 5.74
CA PRO A 59 9.62 7.70 5.05
C PRO A 59 9.80 9.15 5.54
N LEU A 60 10.97 9.75 5.30
CA LEU A 60 11.18 11.19 5.51
C LEU A 60 10.29 11.99 4.56
N VAL A 61 9.89 13.20 4.97
CA VAL A 61 9.10 14.10 4.13
C VAL A 61 9.84 14.44 2.83
N GLU A 62 11.13 14.73 2.94
CA GLU A 62 12.02 15.08 1.82
C GLU A 62 12.12 13.99 0.74
N GLU A 63 12.00 12.71 1.11
CA GLU A 63 12.03 11.60 0.13
C GLU A 63 10.86 11.66 -0.88
N PHE A 64 9.74 12.26 -0.45
CA PHE A 64 8.48 12.30 -1.18
C PHE A 64 7.88 13.69 -1.17
N ASP A 65 8.71 14.69 -1.47
CA ASP A 65 8.27 16.08 -1.54
C ASP A 65 7.11 16.28 -2.55
N GLY A 66 6.18 17.17 -2.19
CA GLY A 66 4.94 17.44 -2.93
C GLY A 66 3.91 16.30 -2.91
N ILE A 67 4.16 15.19 -2.20
CA ILE A 67 3.23 14.06 -2.12
C ILE A 67 2.53 14.07 -0.76
N THR A 68 1.21 14.14 -0.79
CA THR A 68 0.36 14.02 0.40
C THR A 68 -0.40 12.70 0.41
N VAL A 69 -0.73 12.16 1.57
CA VAL A 69 -1.67 11.03 1.69
C VAL A 69 -2.61 11.25 2.88
N ASN A 70 -3.90 10.97 2.72
CA ASN A 70 -4.89 11.25 3.76
C ASN A 70 -4.74 10.38 5.03
N CYS A 71 -4.09 9.22 4.89
CA CYS A 71 -3.89 8.23 5.95
C CYS A 71 -2.64 8.47 6.81
N ALA A 72 -1.87 9.53 6.52
CA ALA A 72 -0.66 9.85 7.26
C ALA A 72 -0.59 11.35 7.57
N GLU A 73 0.23 11.67 8.56
CA GLU A 73 0.58 13.01 8.99
C GLU A 73 2.09 13.09 9.22
N VAL A 74 2.64 14.30 9.23
CA VAL A 74 4.07 14.50 9.51
C VAL A 74 4.25 14.54 11.02
N ASP A 75 5.15 13.72 11.54
CA ASP A 75 5.52 13.73 12.95
C ASP A 75 6.65 14.75 13.23
N PHE A 76 6.92 14.96 14.52
CA PHE A 76 7.97 15.87 15.01
C PHE A 76 9.39 15.49 14.55
N GLN A 77 9.61 14.29 13.99
CA GLN A 77 10.90 13.89 13.40
C GLN A 77 10.98 14.20 11.90
N ASN A 78 10.03 14.98 11.38
CA ASN A 78 9.88 15.26 9.95
C ASN A 78 9.72 13.97 9.12
N ARG A 79 9.01 12.98 9.68
CA ARG A 79 8.70 11.70 9.03
C ARG A 79 7.20 11.56 8.86
N TRP A 80 6.80 10.92 7.77
CA TRP A 80 5.41 10.54 7.58
C TRP A 80 5.03 9.40 8.53
N ARG A 81 3.98 9.59 9.33
CA ARG A 81 3.45 8.59 10.26
C ARG A 81 2.00 8.30 9.94
N HIS A 82 1.65 7.01 9.94
CA HIS A 82 0.27 6.61 9.64
C HIS A 82 -0.65 6.99 10.82
N LYS A 83 -1.87 7.47 10.57
CA LYS A 83 -2.81 7.86 11.64
C LYS A 83 -3.21 6.72 12.59
N LYS A 84 -3.12 5.49 12.09
CA LYS A 84 -3.29 4.24 12.87
C LYS A 84 -1.95 3.59 13.27
N CYS A 85 -0.92 4.39 13.51
CA CYS A 85 0.38 3.84 13.88
C CYS A 85 0.32 3.25 15.28
N GLU A 86 0.65 1.96 15.40
CA GLU A 86 1.06 1.37 16.66
C GLU A 86 2.41 2.00 17.04
N TYR A 87 2.40 2.98 17.96
CA TYR A 87 3.61 3.67 18.42
C TYR A 87 4.55 2.71 19.15
N LEU A 88 3.98 1.77 19.89
CA LEU A 88 4.70 0.71 20.59
C LEU A 88 4.59 -0.59 19.78
N ILE A 89 5.72 -1.19 19.50
CA ILE A 89 5.84 -2.47 18.77
C ILE A 89 6.67 -3.45 19.59
N ASP A 90 6.42 -4.75 19.41
CA ASP A 90 7.17 -5.77 20.15
C ASP A 90 8.65 -5.73 19.80
N ARG A 91 9.51 -5.75 20.82
CA ARG A 91 10.98 -5.79 20.63
C ARG A 91 11.46 -7.10 20.02
N SER A 92 10.70 -8.19 20.17
CA SER A 92 10.93 -9.45 19.47
C SER A 92 10.70 -9.34 17.96
N SER A 93 9.96 -8.33 17.50
CA SER A 93 9.81 -8.09 16.08
C SER A 93 11.13 -7.51 15.52
N SER A 94 11.69 -8.18 14.52
CA SER A 94 12.88 -7.72 13.77
C SER A 94 12.66 -6.41 12.98
N LYS A 95 11.51 -5.75 13.19
CA LYS A 95 11.05 -4.60 12.43
C LYS A 95 11.03 -3.39 13.35
N ASN A 96 11.73 -2.33 12.98
CA ASN A 96 11.67 -1.04 13.69
C ASN A 96 10.43 -0.21 13.31
N LYS A 97 9.46 -0.80 12.59
CA LYS A 97 8.29 -0.14 12.01
C LYS A 97 7.05 -1.01 12.12
N CYS A 98 5.92 -0.43 12.53
CA CYS A 98 4.63 -1.09 12.49
C CYS A 98 4.19 -1.35 11.03
N ILE A 99 3.20 -2.23 10.86
CA ILE A 99 2.73 -2.64 9.53
C ILE A 99 2.16 -1.47 8.72
N PHE A 100 1.51 -0.51 9.38
CA PHE A 100 0.93 0.67 8.74
C PHE A 100 1.99 1.63 8.22
N CYS A 101 2.95 2.00 9.07
CA CYS A 101 4.08 2.85 8.67
C CYS A 101 4.97 2.18 7.61
N LYS A 102 5.12 0.85 7.66
CA LYS A 102 5.81 0.10 6.59
C LYS A 102 5.09 0.23 5.24
N ARG A 103 3.76 0.19 5.22
CA ARG A 103 2.95 0.30 3.98
C ARG A 103 2.97 1.71 3.36
N LEU A 104 3.24 2.75 4.16
CA LEU A 104 3.28 4.13 3.64
C LEU A 104 4.26 4.27 2.49
N ARG A 105 5.50 3.78 2.61
CA ARG A 105 6.51 3.96 1.56
C ARG A 105 6.04 3.44 0.20
N THR A 106 5.35 2.31 0.18
CA THR A 106 4.76 1.76 -1.06
C THR A 106 3.64 2.66 -1.58
N ALA A 107 2.74 3.14 -0.72
CA ALA A 107 1.67 4.05 -1.12
C ALA A 107 2.21 5.36 -1.72
N PHE A 108 3.24 5.94 -1.10
CA PHE A 108 3.95 7.12 -1.58
C PHE A 108 4.62 6.87 -2.94
N ARG A 109 5.35 5.76 -3.11
CA ARG A 109 5.97 5.38 -4.40
C ARG A 109 4.95 5.25 -5.53
N VAL A 110 3.82 4.59 -5.27
CA VAL A 110 2.74 4.44 -6.26
C VAL A 110 2.15 5.80 -6.61
N LYS A 111 1.91 6.67 -5.63
CA LYS A 111 1.39 8.03 -5.90
C LYS A 111 2.39 8.86 -6.71
N LYS A 112 3.68 8.84 -6.36
CA LYS A 112 4.77 9.50 -7.10
C LYS A 112 4.79 9.07 -8.56
N SER A 113 4.82 7.76 -8.80
CA SER A 113 4.85 7.17 -10.15
C SER A 113 3.64 7.55 -11.01
N ARG A 114 2.46 7.69 -10.40
CA ARG A 114 1.26 8.12 -11.14
C ARG A 114 1.32 9.59 -11.52
N LEU A 115 1.73 10.44 -10.59
CA LEU A 115 1.87 11.88 -10.82
C LEU A 115 2.92 12.16 -11.91
N SER A 116 4.07 11.48 -11.86
CA SER A 116 5.10 11.61 -12.91
C SER A 116 4.63 11.14 -14.29
N ALA A 117 3.62 10.26 -14.36
CA ALA A 117 3.01 9.80 -15.60
C ALA A 117 1.81 10.65 -16.05
N GLY A 118 1.57 11.81 -15.41
CA GLY A 118 0.41 12.68 -15.69
C GLY A 118 -0.94 12.04 -15.33
N LYS A 119 -0.94 10.96 -14.55
CA LYS A 119 -2.17 10.23 -14.17
C LYS A 119 -2.65 10.75 -12.81
N SER A 120 -3.91 11.19 -12.76
CA SER A 120 -4.52 11.64 -11.50
C SER A 120 -4.53 10.54 -10.43
N ALA A 121 -4.59 10.99 -9.17
CA ALA A 121 -4.81 10.11 -8.02
C ALA A 121 -6.03 9.21 -8.29
N ARG A 122 -5.92 7.94 -7.89
CA ARG A 122 -6.94 6.90 -8.08
C ARG A 122 -8.34 7.48 -7.85
N LEU A 123 -9.19 7.46 -8.88
CA LEU A 123 -10.60 7.87 -8.75
C LEU A 123 -11.23 7.08 -7.59
N VAL A 124 -11.64 7.80 -6.54
CA VAL A 124 -12.39 7.22 -5.44
C VAL A 124 -13.81 7.05 -5.94
N LEU A 125 -14.16 5.82 -6.28
CA LEU A 125 -15.48 5.48 -6.79
C LEU A 125 -16.21 4.64 -5.74
N PRO A 126 -17.51 4.90 -5.52
CA PRO A 126 -18.39 3.99 -4.78
C PRO A 126 -18.32 2.56 -5.35
N PRO A 127 -18.56 1.52 -4.53
CA PRO A 127 -18.45 0.12 -4.97
C PRO A 127 -19.23 -0.19 -6.25
N THR A 128 -20.42 0.37 -6.40
CA THR A 128 -21.28 0.23 -7.59
C THR A 128 -20.65 0.84 -8.85
N LYS A 129 -20.15 2.08 -8.76
CA LYS A 129 -19.48 2.76 -9.86
C LYS A 129 -18.14 2.11 -10.23
N LYS A 130 -17.42 1.59 -9.24
CA LYS A 130 -16.20 0.80 -9.47
C LYS A 130 -16.51 -0.49 -10.24
N LYS A 131 -17.55 -1.22 -9.86
CA LYS A 131 -18.00 -2.44 -10.57
C LYS A 131 -18.38 -2.13 -12.02
N GLN A 132 -19.08 -1.03 -12.27
CA GLN A 132 -19.40 -0.57 -13.63
C GLN A 132 -18.14 -0.24 -14.44
N LEU A 133 -17.18 0.48 -13.85
CA LEU A 133 -15.92 0.79 -14.51
C LEU A 133 -15.11 -0.47 -14.86
N ASP A 134 -15.04 -1.44 -13.94
CA ASP A 134 -14.33 -2.69 -14.18
C ASP A 134 -15.02 -3.54 -15.27
N GLN A 135 -16.35 -3.54 -15.32
CA GLN A 135 -17.11 -4.14 -16.43
C GLN A 135 -16.77 -3.48 -17.77
N LEU A 136 -16.69 -2.15 -17.84
CA LEU A 136 -16.30 -1.43 -19.07
C LEU A 136 -14.87 -1.75 -19.49
N ARG A 137 -13.93 -1.82 -18.55
CA ARG A 137 -12.54 -2.22 -18.81
C ARG A 137 -12.44 -3.63 -19.36
N ASN A 138 -13.19 -4.58 -18.78
CA ASN A 138 -13.24 -5.97 -19.23
C ASN A 138 -13.85 -6.08 -20.63
N LYS A 139 -14.94 -5.35 -20.92
CA LYS A 139 -15.53 -5.26 -22.26
C LYS A 139 -14.51 -4.75 -23.28
N ARG A 140 -13.81 -3.66 -22.98
CA ARG A 140 -12.76 -3.10 -23.84
C ARG A 140 -11.66 -4.12 -24.13
N HIS A 141 -11.15 -4.80 -23.10
CA HIS A 141 -10.12 -5.83 -23.24
C HIS A 141 -10.57 -6.99 -24.12
N ASN A 142 -11.81 -7.46 -23.94
CA ASN A 142 -12.37 -8.53 -24.75
C ASN A 142 -12.55 -8.12 -26.22
N ILE A 143 -12.96 -6.88 -26.48
CA ILE A 143 -13.03 -6.33 -27.84
C ILE A 143 -11.64 -6.29 -28.48
N GLN A 144 -10.62 -5.81 -27.76
CA GLN A 144 -9.24 -5.78 -28.25
C GLN A 144 -8.73 -7.19 -28.60
N LYS A 145 -9.01 -8.19 -27.76
CA LYS A 145 -8.69 -9.60 -28.06
C LYS A 145 -9.38 -10.10 -29.33
N LYS A 146 -10.68 -9.77 -29.51
CA LYS A 146 -11.42 -10.15 -30.72
C LYS A 146 -10.83 -9.52 -31.98
N ILE A 147 -10.49 -8.23 -31.92
CA ILE A 147 -9.83 -7.52 -33.02
C ILE A 147 -8.50 -8.18 -33.37
N LEU A 148 -7.68 -8.52 -32.36
CA LEU A 148 -6.38 -9.15 -32.59
C LEU A 148 -6.52 -10.54 -33.25
N ARG A 149 -7.49 -11.35 -32.79
CA ARG A 149 -7.82 -12.64 -33.41
C ARG A 149 -8.31 -12.49 -34.86
N ALA A 150 -9.17 -11.51 -35.13
CA ALA A 150 -9.66 -11.24 -36.47
C ALA A 150 -8.51 -10.83 -37.41
N LYS A 151 -7.59 -9.97 -36.97
CA LYS A 151 -6.39 -9.61 -37.72
C LYS A 151 -5.53 -10.82 -38.07
N HIS A 152 -5.30 -11.71 -37.10
CA HIS A 152 -4.57 -12.96 -37.36
C HIS A 152 -5.29 -13.84 -38.39
N ARG A 153 -6.62 -13.96 -38.30
CA ARG A 153 -7.40 -14.76 -39.25
C ARG A 153 -7.38 -14.18 -40.66
N ILE A 154 -7.48 -12.86 -40.80
CA ILE A 154 -7.34 -12.16 -42.08
C ILE A 154 -5.97 -12.47 -42.70
N LYS A 155 -4.89 -12.34 -41.92
CA LYS A 155 -3.54 -12.66 -42.39
C LYS A 155 -3.41 -14.12 -42.86
N SER A 156 -3.97 -15.06 -42.11
CA SER A 156 -3.96 -16.48 -42.48
C SER A 156 -4.70 -16.74 -43.79
N ILE A 157 -5.87 -16.13 -43.99
CA ILE A 157 -6.66 -16.30 -45.21
C ILE A 157 -5.95 -15.66 -46.41
N GLN A 158 -5.32 -14.50 -46.23
CA GLN A 158 -4.51 -13.86 -47.27
C GLN A 158 -3.36 -14.75 -47.72
N ASN A 159 -2.66 -15.39 -46.78
CA ASN A 159 -1.60 -16.34 -47.11
C ASN A 159 -2.15 -17.54 -47.91
N GLN A 160 -3.24 -18.15 -47.45
CA GLN A 160 -3.86 -19.28 -48.16
C GLN A 160 -4.32 -18.91 -49.57
N LEU A 161 -4.84 -17.69 -49.76
CA LEU A 161 -5.25 -17.19 -51.07
C LEU A 161 -4.04 -17.03 -51.99
N ASN A 162 -2.92 -16.51 -51.48
CA ASN A 162 -1.69 -16.36 -52.25
C ASN A 162 -1.13 -17.74 -52.64
N ASP A 163 -1.08 -18.69 -51.72
CA ASP A 163 -0.64 -20.06 -52.00
C ASP A 163 -1.52 -20.74 -53.08
N ALA A 164 -2.83 -20.53 -53.02
CA ALA A 164 -3.77 -21.06 -54.01
C ALA A 164 -3.57 -20.42 -55.40
N LYS A 165 -3.32 -19.11 -55.46
CA LYS A 165 -2.99 -18.40 -56.70
C LYS A 165 -1.68 -18.90 -57.30
N GLU A 166 -0.64 -19.10 -56.49
CA GLU A 166 0.63 -19.66 -56.96
C GLU A 166 0.47 -21.07 -57.53
N LYS A 167 -0.34 -21.92 -56.89
CA LYS A 167 -0.65 -23.26 -57.40
C LYS A 167 -1.41 -23.23 -58.72
N LEU A 168 -2.38 -22.33 -58.86
CA LEU A 168 -3.13 -22.14 -60.10
C LEU A 168 -2.20 -21.72 -61.25
N ASN A 169 -1.33 -20.73 -61.02
CA ASN A 169 -0.38 -20.27 -62.03
C ASN A 169 0.55 -21.39 -62.50
N LYS A 170 1.05 -22.23 -61.59
CA LYS A 170 1.88 -23.40 -61.93
C LYS A 170 1.14 -24.45 -62.77
N LEU A 171 -0.17 -24.62 -62.55
CA LEU A 171 -0.98 -25.56 -63.33
C LEU A 171 -1.26 -25.03 -64.74
N THR A 172 -1.57 -23.74 -64.87
CA THR A 172 -1.78 -23.10 -66.19
C THR A 172 -0.52 -23.10 -67.06
N ASP A 173 0.68 -22.97 -66.46
CA ASP A 173 1.94 -23.05 -67.20
C ASP A 173 2.28 -24.48 -67.66
N SER A 174 1.74 -25.51 -66.98
CA SER A 174 1.98 -26.93 -67.30
C SER A 174 1.01 -27.56 -68.30
N SER A 175 -0.03 -26.84 -68.74
CA SER A 175 -1.08 -27.33 -69.66
C SER A 175 -0.99 -26.73 -71.07
N VAL A 176 0.12 -26.08 -71.42
CA VAL A 176 0.36 -25.44 -72.74
C VAL A 176 1.46 -26.16 -73.55
N GLU A 177 1.83 -27.39 -73.17
CA GLU A 177 2.64 -28.29 -74.01
C GLU A 177 1.79 -29.41 -74.62
#